data_AF-A0A6N6RP13-F1
#
_entry.id   AF-A0A6N6RP13-F1
#
_cell.length_a   1.000
_cell.length_b   1.000
_cell.length_c   1.000
_cell.angle_alpha   90.00
_cell.angle_beta   90.00
_cell.angle_gamma   90.00
#
_symmetry.space_group_name_H-M   'P 1'
#
loop_
_entity.id
_entity.type
_entity.pdbx_description
1 polymer ?
#
loop_
_entity_poly.entity_id
_entity_poly.type
_entity_poly.pdbx_seq_one_letter_code
_entity_poly.pdbx_strand_id
1 'polypeptide(L)'
;LFIVSLSLMSMFFADSAPTAVLISFIFSFGYGSLYPTLSALMIDKAGEDERGKAMGAFNASYSMGINFLAFPFGVIARDYGYEAMYFVSGCLVLAGFILYTFFEREKVS
;
A
#
# COMPACT_ATOMS: atom_id res chain seq x y z
N LEU A 1 -0.31 0.05 8.19
CA LEU A 1 0.21 1.12 7.30
C LEU A 1 1.52 1.71 7.79
N PHE A 2 1.61 2.20 9.05
CA PHE A 2 2.87 2.70 9.62
C PHE A 2 4.05 1.71 9.51
N ILE A 3 3.84 0.43 9.83
CA ILE A 3 4.86 -0.63 9.68
C ILE A 3 5.31 -0.78 8.23
N VAL A 4 4.38 -0.74 7.27
CA VAL A 4 4.66 -0.90 5.83
C VAL A 4 5.47 0.27 5.30
N SER A 5 5.10 1.50 5.67
CA SER A 5 5.87 2.70 5.35
C SER A 5 7.28 2.67 5.93
N LEU A 6 7.42 2.25 7.19
CA LEU A 6 8.72 2.14 7.85
C LEU A 6 9.60 1.08 7.18
N SER A 7 9.03 -0.07 6.81
CA SER A 7 9.76 -1.12 6.07
C SER A 7 10.27 -0.61 4.71
N LEU A 8 9.45 0.12 3.95
CA LEU A 8 9.86 0.68 2.66
C LEU A 8 10.97 1.73 2.81
N MET A 9 10.91 2.59 3.83
CA MET A 9 11.98 3.55 4.12
C MET A 9 13.28 2.87 4.54
N SER A 10 13.20 1.79 5.32
CA SER A 10 14.36 1.00 5.74
C SER A 10 15.02 0.24 4.58
N MET A 11 14.29 0.02 3.48
CA MET A 11 14.83 -0.67 2.30
C MET A 11 15.91 0.16 1.58
N PHE A 12 15.98 1.47 1.83
CA PHE A 12 17.09 2.32 1.41
C PHE A 12 18.44 1.89 2.01
N PHE A 13 18.45 1.30 3.21
CA PHE A 13 19.68 0.83 3.88
C PHE A 13 20.00 -0.65 3.59
N ALA A 14 19.30 -1.27 2.63
CA ALA A 14 19.45 -2.69 2.33
C ALA A 14 20.67 -2.96 1.44
N ASP A 15 21.87 -2.77 1.97
CA ASP A 15 23.14 -3.04 1.26
C ASP A 15 23.46 -4.55 1.09
N SER A 16 22.61 -5.45 1.61
CA SER A 16 22.90 -6.89 1.66
C SER A 16 21.65 -7.76 1.49
N ALA A 17 21.79 -8.87 0.76
CA ALA A 17 20.70 -9.83 0.52
C ALA A 17 19.95 -10.27 1.80
N PRO A 18 20.59 -10.61 2.93
CA PRO A 18 19.86 -10.99 4.15
C PRO A 18 19.08 -9.83 4.79
N THR A 19 19.56 -8.58 4.73
CA THR A 19 18.81 -7.43 5.29
C THR A 19 17.59 -7.11 4.44
N ALA A 20 17.69 -7.23 3.11
CA ALA A 20 16.55 -7.09 2.19
C ALA A 20 15.45 -8.14 2.45
N VAL A 21 15.83 -9.41 2.72
CA VAL A 21 14.87 -10.48 3.05
C VAL A 21 14.15 -10.18 4.36
N LEU A 22 14.87 -9.72 5.38
CA LEU A 22 14.30 -9.43 6.69
C LEU A 22 13.30 -8.25 6.64
N ILE A 23 13.64 -7.21 5.87
CA ILE A 23 12.74 -6.07 5.61
C ILE A 23 11.51 -6.52 4.82
N SER A 24 11.69 -7.35 3.79
CA SER A 24 10.59 -7.89 2.98
C SER A 24 9.64 -8.77 3.79
N PHE A 25 10.16 -9.50 4.78
CA PHE A 25 9.35 -10.31 5.69
C PHE A 25 8.44 -9.43 6.57
N ILE A 26 9.00 -8.37 7.16
CA ILE A 26 8.23 -7.40 7.97
C ILE A 26 7.20 -6.67 7.10
N PHE A 27 7.58 -6.27 5.88
CA PHE A 27 6.66 -5.67 4.91
C PHE A 27 5.50 -6.61 4.59
N SER A 28 5.79 -7.88 4.28
CA SER A 28 4.77 -8.88 3.93
C SER A 28 3.81 -9.14 5.07
N PHE A 29 4.30 -9.13 6.32
CA PHE A 29 3.46 -9.28 7.50
C PHE A 29 2.48 -8.10 7.64
N GLY A 30 2.97 -6.86 7.50
CA GLY A 30 2.13 -5.67 7.53
C GLY A 30 1.15 -5.58 6.36
N TYR A 31 1.57 -6.01 5.18
CA TYR A 31 0.75 -6.04 3.97
C TYR A 31 -0.33 -7.12 4.03
N GLY A 32 -0.03 -8.28 4.60
CA GLY A 32 -0.95 -9.41 4.72
C GLY A 32 -2.19 -9.09 5.55
N SER A 33 -2.08 -8.24 6.58
CA SER A 33 -3.24 -7.77 7.35
C SER A 33 -4.01 -6.63 6.69
N LEU A 34 -3.40 -5.89 5.77
CA LEU A 34 -4.01 -4.74 5.12
C LEU A 34 -5.16 -5.14 4.20
N TYR A 35 -4.93 -6.13 3.33
CA TYR A 35 -5.94 -6.60 2.38
C TYR A 35 -7.25 -7.08 3.04
N PRO A 36 -7.24 -7.99 4.04
CA PRO A 36 -8.46 -8.42 4.70
C PRO A 36 -9.13 -7.29 5.50
N THR A 37 -8.36 -6.39 6.11
CA THR A 37 -8.92 -5.24 6.85
C THR A 37 -9.68 -4.29 5.92
N LEU A 38 -9.07 -3.94 4.78
CA LEU A 38 -9.72 -3.09 3.76
C LEU A 38 -10.92 -3.78 3.13
N SER A 39 -10.82 -5.07 2.83
CA SER A 39 -11.93 -5.86 2.32
C SER A 39 -13.10 -5.90 3.31
N ALA A 40 -12.83 -6.08 4.60
CA ALA A 40 -13.86 -6.06 5.64
C ALA A 40 -14.52 -4.67 5.75
N LEU A 41 -13.73 -3.59 5.78
CA LEU A 41 -14.22 -2.20 5.78
C LEU A 41 -15.14 -1.88 4.60
N MET A 42 -14.81 -2.38 3.40
CA MET A 42 -15.64 -2.19 2.20
C MET A 42 -16.95 -2.97 2.28
N ILE A 43 -16.93 -4.17 2.85
CA ILE A 43 -18.12 -5.00 3.06
C ILE A 43 -19.02 -4.42 4.15
N ASP A 44 -18.45 -3.93 5.25
CA ASP A 44 -19.19 -3.31 6.36
C ASP A 44 -19.88 -2.00 5.94
N LYS A 45 -19.27 -1.24 5.03
CA LYS A 45 -19.88 -0.03 4.46
C LYS A 45 -20.90 -0.30 3.36
N ALA A 46 -20.96 -1.51 2.81
CA ALA A 46 -21.87 -1.87 1.73
C ALA A 46 -23.14 -2.55 2.29
N GLY A 47 -24.31 -2.19 1.75
CA GLY A 47 -25.55 -2.90 2.04
C GLY A 47 -25.47 -4.38 1.59
N GLU A 48 -26.26 -5.27 2.20
CA GLU A 48 -26.19 -6.73 1.95
C GLU A 48 -26.27 -7.08 0.46
N ASP A 49 -27.11 -6.38 -0.32
CA ASP A 49 -27.28 -6.57 -1.76
C ASP A 49 -26.17 -5.92 -2.63
N GLU A 50 -25.37 -5.02 -2.05
CA GLU A 50 -24.37 -4.23 -2.78
C GLU A 50 -22.93 -4.70 -2.50
N ARG A 51 -22.72 -5.63 -1.58
CA ARG A 51 -21.39 -6.18 -1.23
C ARG A 51 -20.62 -6.68 -2.46
N GLY A 52 -21.30 -7.36 -3.38
CA GLY A 52 -20.70 -7.84 -4.63
C GLY A 52 -20.22 -6.71 -5.54
N LYS A 53 -21.00 -5.63 -5.67
CA LYS A 53 -20.63 -4.44 -6.45
C LYS A 53 -19.48 -3.68 -5.77
N ALA A 54 -19.54 -3.51 -4.45
CA ALA A 54 -18.51 -2.83 -3.67
C ALA A 54 -17.16 -3.55 -3.76
N MET A 55 -17.16 -4.88 -3.62
CA MET A 55 -15.96 -5.71 -3.78
C MET A 55 -15.45 -5.73 -5.22
N GLY A 56 -16.33 -5.71 -6.21
CA GLY A 56 -15.98 -5.56 -7.62
C GLY A 56 -15.25 -4.23 -7.89
N ALA A 57 -15.81 -3.11 -7.40
CA ALA A 57 -15.19 -1.79 -7.52
C ALA A 57 -13.86 -1.69 -6.76
N PHE A 58 -13.76 -2.30 -5.57
CA PHE A 58 -12.51 -2.38 -4.81
C PHE A 58 -11.42 -3.12 -5.58
N ASN A 59 -11.72 -4.33 -6.07
CA ASN A 59 -10.75 -5.12 -6.85
C ASN A 59 -10.36 -4.45 -8.15
N ALA A 60 -11.30 -3.80 -8.84
CA ALA A 60 -11.02 -3.03 -10.05
C ALA A 60 -10.06 -1.87 -9.75
N SER A 61 -10.33 -1.10 -8.68
CA SER A 61 -9.49 0.01 -8.24
C SER A 61 -8.09 -0.47 -7.82
N TYR A 62 -8.00 -1.56 -7.08
CA TYR A 62 -6.73 -2.16 -6.65
C TYR A 62 -5.90 -2.64 -7.84
N SER A 63 -6.52 -3.39 -8.76
CA SER A 63 -5.85 -3.88 -9.97
C SER A 63 -5.42 -2.73 -10.88
N MET A 64 -6.27 -1.71 -11.03
CA MET A 64 -5.94 -0.50 -11.80
C MET A 64 -4.76 0.23 -11.18
N GLY A 65 -4.73 0.39 -9.86
CA GLY A 65 -3.60 0.99 -9.14
C GLY A 65 -2.29 0.26 -9.39
N ILE A 66 -2.27 -1.07 -9.26
CA ILE A 66 -1.07 -1.88 -9.50
C ILE A 66 -0.58 -1.72 -10.94
N ASN A 67 -1.46 -1.88 -11.92
CA ASN A 67 -1.07 -1.80 -13.33
C ASN A 67 -0.64 -0.38 -13.73
N PHE A 68 -1.33 0.63 -13.20
CA PHE A 68 -1.02 2.03 -13.49
C PHE A 68 0.29 2.48 -12.86
N LEU A 69 0.60 2.03 -11.64
CA LEU A 69 1.84 2.37 -10.92
C LEU A 69 3.06 1.57 -11.40
N ALA A 70 2.87 0.38 -11.99
CA ALA A 70 3.97 -0.45 -12.49
C ALA A 70 4.84 0.27 -13.52
N PHE A 71 4.23 1.04 -14.43
CA PHE A 71 4.95 1.79 -15.45
C PHE A 71 5.81 2.94 -14.88
N PRO A 72 5.27 3.92 -14.13
CA PRO A 72 6.06 5.00 -13.56
C PRO A 72 7.11 4.51 -12.57
N PHE A 73 6.83 3.47 -11.76
CA PHE A 73 7.86 2.89 -10.90
C PHE A 73 8.99 2.22 -11.69
N GLY A 74 8.68 1.55 -12.80
CA GLY A 74 9.69 0.99 -13.70
C GLY A 74 10.59 2.06 -14.32
N VAL A 75 10.01 3.20 -14.72
CA VAL A 75 10.78 4.37 -15.23
C VAL A 75 11.67 4.95 -14.14
N ILE A 76 11.14 5.15 -12.92
CA ILE A 76 11.91 5.66 -11.78
C ILE A 76 13.06 4.70 -11.44
N ALA A 77 12.80 3.39 -11.40
CA ALA A 77 13.83 2.39 -11.12
C ALA A 77 14.94 2.38 -12.18
N ARG A 78 14.58 2.61 -13.45
CA ARG A 78 15.54 2.66 -14.55
C ARG A 78 16.41 3.92 -14.53
N ASP A 79 15.81 5.09 -14.29
CA ASP A 79 16.51 6.38 -14.43
C ASP A 79 17.17 6.85 -13.13
N TYR A 80 16.59 6.51 -11.97
CA TYR A 80 17.04 6.96 -10.64
C TYR A 80 17.48 5.80 -9.73
N GLY A 81 17.37 4.54 -10.18
CA GLY A 81 17.73 3.36 -9.42
C GLY A 81 16.64 2.87 -8.47
N TYR A 82 16.86 1.67 -7.91
CA TYR A 82 15.90 1.01 -7.01
C TYR A 82 15.69 1.76 -5.69
N GLU A 83 16.70 2.45 -5.18
CA GLU A 83 16.60 3.24 -3.95
C GLU A 83 15.53 4.34 -4.05
N ALA A 84 15.55 5.11 -5.14
CA ALA A 84 14.56 6.14 -5.39
C ALA A 84 13.14 5.56 -5.54
N MET A 85 13.02 4.40 -6.18
CA MET A 85 11.74 3.69 -6.32
C MET A 85 11.16 3.29 -4.95
N TYR A 86 11.99 2.75 -4.03
CA TYR A 86 11.54 2.40 -2.69
C TYR A 86 11.17 3.62 -1.85
N PHE A 87 11.94 4.70 -1.96
CA PHE A 87 11.63 5.96 -1.26
C PHE A 87 10.28 6.55 -1.71
N VAL A 88 10.06 6.66 -3.02
CA VAL A 88 8.78 7.16 -3.58
C VAL A 88 7.62 6.25 -3.18
N SER A 89 7.82 4.93 -3.18
CA SER A 89 6.81 3.96 -2.71
C SER A 89 6.46 4.18 -1.23
N GLY A 90 7.46 4.38 -0.37
CA GLY A 90 7.27 4.68 1.04
C GLY A 90 6.48 5.98 1.26
N CYS A 91 6.82 7.04 0.53
CA CYS A 91 6.09 8.31 0.55
C CYS A 91 4.63 8.16 0.10
N LEU A 92 4.38 7.39 -0.96
CA LEU A 92 3.01 7.11 -1.44
C LEU A 92 2.17 6.39 -0.37
N VAL A 93 2.73 5.37 0.28
CA VAL A 93 2.03 4.64 1.37
C VAL A 93 1.80 5.55 2.57
N LEU A 94 2.76 6.41 2.93
CA LEU A 94 2.59 7.41 4.00
C LEU A 94 1.48 8.41 3.66
N ALA A 95 1.48 8.95 2.44
CA ALA A 95 0.45 9.88 1.99
C ALA A 95 -0.95 9.22 2.03
N GLY A 96 -1.05 7.97 1.57
CA GLY A 96 -2.29 7.19 1.66
C GLY A 96 -2.75 6.98 3.11
N PHE A 97 -1.82 6.69 4.03
CA PHE A 97 -2.12 6.57 5.45
C PHE A 97 -2.61 7.88 6.06
N ILE A 98 -1.93 8.99 5.76
CA ILE A 98 -2.32 10.34 6.22
C ILE A 98 -3.72 10.67 5.71
N LEU A 99 -3.99 10.49 4.41
CA LEU A 99 -5.32 10.74 3.83
C LEU A 99 -6.40 9.88 4.50
N TYR A 100 -6.11 8.60 4.76
CA TYR A 100 -7.02 7.71 5.47
C TYR A 100 -7.33 8.23 6.87
N THR A 101 -6.31 8.60 7.65
CA THR A 101 -6.49 9.15 9.01
C THR A 101 -7.25 10.47 9.01
N PHE A 102 -7.03 11.36 8.04
CA PHE A 102 -7.77 12.62 7.94
C PHE A 102 -9.23 12.41 7.53
N PHE A 103 -9.52 11.55 6.53
CA PHE A 103 -10.88 11.30 6.05
C PHE A 103 -11.73 10.47 7.02
N GLU A 104 -11.14 9.52 7.76
CA GLU A 104 -11.90 8.80 8.80
C GLU A 104 -12.32 9.72 9.95
N ARG A 105 -11.52 10.75 10.24
CA ARG A 105 -11.80 11.68 11.33
C ARG A 105 -13.03 12.55 11.06
N GLU A 106 -13.37 12.79 9.79
CA GLU A 106 -14.54 13.59 9.39
C GLU A 106 -15.88 12.86 9.58
N LYS A 107 -15.89 11.52 9.69
CA LYS A 107 -17.11 10.74 9.97
C LYS A 107 -17.38 10.49 11.46
N VAL A 108 -16.52 10.99 12.36
CA VAL A 108 -16.64 10.80 13.82
C VAL A 108 -16.97 12.12 14.56
N SER A 109 -17.34 13.19 13.85
CA SER A 109 -17.81 14.44 14.47
C SER A 109 -19.21 14.84 14.06
#